data_AF-A0A7Z0EMI7-F1
#
_entry.id   AF-A0A7Z0EMI7-F1
#
_cell.length_a   1.000
_cell.length_b   1.000
_cell.length_c   1.000
_cell.angle_alpha   90.00
_cell.angle_beta   90.00
_cell.angle_gamma   90.00
#
_symmetry.space_group_name_H-M   'P 1'
#
loop_
_entity.id
_entity.type
_entity.pdbx_description
1 polymer ?
#
loop_
_entity_poly.entity_id
_entity_poly.type
_entity_poly.pdbx_seq_one_letter_code
_entity_poly.pdbx_strand_id
1 'polypeptide(L)'
;MAPRAFTLPDGTRVGVDFADEGHPTVLGQCAPLRGPVKSVQRNKLIADAFKLVWLRDTHFPDARVVLAMGEQLSRHLARGSWLRSAFATHGIAVVLVDDRTTVRSLDTIT
;
A
#
# COMPACT_ATOMS: atom_id res chain seq x y z
N MET A 1 -6.35 -13.84 -3.53
CA MET A 1 -6.49 -12.37 -3.34
C MET A 1 -6.98 -11.76 -4.64
N ALA A 2 -7.92 -10.80 -4.57
CA ALA A 2 -8.51 -10.16 -5.75
C ALA A 2 -8.88 -8.70 -5.44
N PRO A 3 -9.03 -7.83 -6.46
CA PRO A 3 -9.56 -6.48 -6.27
C PRO A 3 -10.89 -6.52 -5.54
N ARG A 4 -11.08 -5.63 -4.57
CA ARG A 4 -12.27 -5.63 -3.71
C ARG A 4 -12.73 -4.21 -3.41
N ALA A 5 -14.04 -4.02 -3.44
CA ALA A 5 -14.67 -2.80 -2.97
C ALA A 5 -15.45 -3.09 -1.67
N PHE A 6 -15.40 -2.15 -0.75
CA PHE A 6 -16.16 -2.17 0.50
C PHE A 6 -17.18 -1.04 0.47
N THR A 7 -18.37 -1.33 0.98
CA THR A 7 -19.36 -0.33 1.39
C THR A 7 -19.44 -0.39 2.90
N LEU A 8 -19.08 0.70 3.56
CA LEU A 8 -18.98 0.82 5.01
C LEU A 8 -20.37 1.13 5.62
N PRO A 9 -20.56 0.99 6.94
CA PRO A 9 -21.87 1.19 7.58
C PRO A 9 -22.48 2.58 7.37
N ASP A 10 -21.66 3.61 7.18
CA ASP A 10 -22.06 4.99 6.88
C ASP A 10 -22.36 5.24 5.39
N GLY A 11 -22.27 4.20 4.55
CA GLY A 11 -22.42 4.29 3.09
C GLY A 11 -21.15 4.66 2.33
N THR A 12 -20.04 4.96 3.03
CA THR A 12 -18.76 5.27 2.38
C THR A 12 -18.30 4.09 1.54
N ARG A 13 -17.86 4.37 0.31
CA ARG A 13 -17.33 3.36 -0.63
C ARG A 13 -15.82 3.50 -0.77
N VAL A 14 -15.10 2.39 -0.64
CA VAL A 14 -13.64 2.35 -0.77
C VAL A 14 -13.19 1.12 -1.53
N GLY A 15 -12.31 1.31 -2.51
CA GLY A 15 -11.71 0.25 -3.31
C GLY A 15 -10.27 -0.05 -2.88
N VAL A 16 -9.93 -1.33 -2.82
CA VAL A 16 -8.56 -1.84 -2.70
C VAL A 16 -8.21 -2.67 -3.94
N ASP A 17 -6.93 -2.68 -4.32
CA ASP A 17 -6.47 -3.39 -5.51
C ASP A 17 -6.35 -4.88 -5.25
N PHE A 18 -6.16 -5.26 -3.98
CA PHE A 18 -6.30 -6.62 -3.53
C PHE A 18 -6.69 -6.71 -2.06
N ALA A 19 -7.51 -7.70 -1.75
CA ALA A 19 -7.76 -8.22 -0.42
C ALA A 19 -7.94 -9.74 -0.50
N ASP A 20 -7.84 -10.41 0.65
CA ASP A 20 -8.31 -11.79 0.82
C ASP A 20 -9.83 -11.87 0.96
N GLU A 21 -10.35 -13.10 0.88
CA GLU A 21 -11.78 -13.40 0.94
C GLU A 21 -12.30 -13.34 2.38
N GLY A 22 -13.61 -13.22 2.56
CA GLY A 22 -14.22 -13.18 3.89
C GLY A 22 -13.95 -11.88 4.64
N HIS A 23 -13.61 -11.98 5.93
CA HIS A 23 -13.16 -10.84 6.74
C HIS A 23 -11.69 -10.55 6.40
N PRO A 24 -11.37 -9.38 5.80
CA PRO A 24 -10.02 -9.12 5.30
C PRO A 24 -8.95 -9.21 6.39
N THR A 25 -7.92 -10.01 6.15
CA THR A 25 -6.68 -10.01 6.93
C THR A 25 -5.54 -9.31 6.21
N VAL A 26 -5.73 -8.97 4.92
CA VAL A 26 -4.78 -8.16 4.14
C VAL A 26 -5.52 -7.14 3.28
N LEU A 27 -5.02 -5.90 3.26
CA LEU A 27 -5.51 -4.81 2.42
C LEU A 27 -4.37 -4.24 1.57
N GLY A 28 -4.61 -4.12 0.27
CA GLY A 28 -3.56 -3.88 -0.72
C GLY A 28 -3.81 -2.72 -1.68
N GLN A 29 -2.73 -2.00 -2.00
CA GLN A 29 -2.67 -1.13 -3.18
C GLN A 29 -1.43 -1.44 -4.02
N CYS A 30 -1.60 -1.30 -5.33
CA CYS A 30 -0.58 -1.49 -6.34
C CYS A 30 -0.28 -0.13 -6.98
N ALA A 31 0.96 0.33 -6.83
CA ALA A 31 1.52 1.48 -7.52
C ALA A 31 2.70 1.04 -8.42
N PRO A 32 2.46 0.17 -9.42
CA PRO A 32 3.49 -0.21 -10.37
C PRO A 32 3.91 1.04 -11.15
N LEU A 33 5.21 1.16 -11.41
CA LEU A 33 5.74 2.29 -12.17
C LEU A 33 6.46 1.81 -13.43
N ARG A 34 5.98 2.30 -14.57
CA ARG A 34 6.71 2.23 -15.84
C ARG A 34 7.27 3.61 -16.18
N GLY A 35 8.57 3.67 -16.48
CA GLY A 35 9.24 4.90 -16.89
C GLY A 35 9.68 5.80 -15.72
N PRO A 36 9.95 7.09 -15.99
CA PRO A 36 10.54 7.99 -15.01
C PRO A 36 9.59 8.32 -13.86
N VAL A 37 10.11 8.34 -12.64
CA VAL A 37 9.39 8.75 -11.44
C VAL A 37 9.13 10.26 -11.50
N LYS A 38 7.86 10.65 -11.36
CA LYS A 38 7.42 12.04 -11.18
C LYS A 38 6.83 12.21 -9.78
N SER A 39 6.59 13.46 -9.36
CA SER A 39 6.02 13.76 -8.05
C SER A 39 4.61 13.15 -7.86
N VAL A 40 3.85 13.00 -8.94
CA VAL A 40 2.49 12.43 -8.88
C VAL A 40 2.49 10.99 -8.38
N GLN A 41 3.51 10.18 -8.69
CA GLN A 41 3.57 8.80 -8.21
C GLN A 41 3.91 8.71 -6.73
N ARG A 42 4.79 9.56 -6.22
CA ARG A 42 5.03 9.67 -4.77
C ARG A 42 3.74 10.09 -4.05
N ASN A 43 3.02 11.07 -4.58
CA ASN A 43 1.78 11.54 -3.97
C ASN A 43 0.71 10.45 -3.97
N LYS A 44 0.61 9.65 -5.04
CA LYS A 44 -0.27 8.48 -5.12
C LYS A 44 0.09 7.44 -4.06
N LEU A 45 1.38 7.13 -3.88
CA LEU A 45 1.85 6.21 -2.84
C LEU A 45 1.41 6.67 -1.43
N ILE A 46 1.54 7.96 -1.14
CA ILE A 46 1.13 8.54 0.16
C ILE A 46 -0.40 8.47 0.33
N ALA A 47 -1.16 8.82 -0.71
CA ALA A 47 -2.62 8.75 -0.67
C ALA A 47 -3.12 7.31 -0.46
N ASP A 48 -2.48 6.33 -1.11
CA ASP A 48 -2.81 4.92 -0.98
C ASP A 48 -2.46 4.38 0.41
N ALA A 49 -1.28 4.75 0.94
CA ALA A 49 -0.89 4.44 2.31
C ALA A 49 -1.92 4.96 3.32
N PHE A 50 -2.28 6.24 3.22
CA PHE A 50 -3.25 6.88 4.09
C PHE A 50 -4.62 6.20 4.03
N LYS A 51 -5.11 5.90 2.81
CA LYS A 51 -6.37 5.19 2.59
C LYS A 51 -6.37 3.82 3.27
N LEU A 52 -5.31 3.04 3.11
CA LEU A 52 -5.23 1.69 3.67
C LEU A 52 -5.11 1.69 5.20
N VAL A 53 -4.30 2.61 5.76
CA VAL A 53 -4.17 2.77 7.22
C VAL A 53 -5.51 3.17 7.83
N TRP A 54 -6.18 4.17 7.27
CA TRP A 54 -7.52 4.56 7.72
C TRP A 54 -8.48 3.38 7.70
N LEU A 55 -8.55 2.66 6.57
CA LEU A 55 -9.47 1.53 6.40
C LEU A 55 -9.20 0.40 7.40
N ARG A 56 -7.93 0.08 7.66
CA ARG A 56 -7.53 -0.89 8.69
C ARG A 56 -7.97 -0.39 10.06
N ASP A 57 -7.55 0.80 10.45
CA ASP A 57 -7.72 1.30 11.81
C ASP A 57 -9.21 1.46 12.20
N THR A 58 -10.09 1.74 11.23
CA THR A 58 -11.51 1.94 11.50
C THR A 58 -12.40 0.71 11.29
N HIS A 59 -12.01 -0.24 10.43
CA HIS A 59 -12.90 -1.34 10.03
C HIS A 59 -12.27 -2.74 10.07
N PHE A 60 -10.96 -2.85 9.94
CA PHE A 60 -10.26 -4.13 9.87
C PHE A 60 -8.96 -4.08 10.70
N PRO A 61 -9.05 -3.90 12.03
CA PRO A 61 -7.89 -3.57 12.87
C PRO A 61 -6.79 -4.63 12.84
N ASP A 62 -7.15 -5.89 12.57
CA ASP A 62 -6.21 -7.01 12.48
C ASP A 62 -5.59 -7.18 11.08
N ALA A 63 -6.02 -6.39 10.09
CA ALA A 63 -5.53 -6.51 8.73
C ALA A 63 -4.12 -5.94 8.56
N ARG A 64 -3.30 -6.65 7.79
CA ARG A 64 -1.99 -6.16 7.33
C ARG A 64 -2.18 -5.24 6.14
N VAL A 65 -1.49 -4.10 6.15
CA VAL A 65 -1.48 -3.16 5.03
C VAL A 65 -0.27 -3.44 4.15
N VAL A 66 -0.51 -3.62 2.84
CA VAL A 66 0.54 -3.92 1.86
C VAL A 66 0.50 -2.91 0.71
N LEU A 67 1.64 -2.29 0.41
CA LEU A 67 1.85 -1.48 -0.78
C LEU A 67 2.80 -2.18 -1.73
N ALA A 68 2.30 -2.62 -2.88
CA ALA A 68 3.11 -3.12 -3.97
C ALA A 68 3.53 -1.96 -4.88
N MET A 69 4.81 -1.58 -4.90
CA MET A 69 5.29 -0.39 -5.60
C MET A 69 6.46 -0.69 -6.54
N GLY A 70 6.54 0.06 -7.63
CA GLY A 70 7.67 -0.06 -8.56
C GLY A 70 9.02 0.17 -7.88
N GLU A 71 10.02 -0.65 -8.19
CA GLU A 71 11.37 -0.57 -7.60
C GLU A 71 11.98 0.84 -7.70
N GLN A 72 11.70 1.60 -8.76
CA GLN A 72 12.24 2.95 -8.95
C GLN A 72 11.75 3.96 -7.89
N LEU A 73 10.65 3.66 -7.20
CA LEU A 73 10.11 4.48 -6.11
C LEU A 73 10.77 4.17 -4.75
N SER A 74 11.55 3.08 -4.63
CA SER A 74 12.22 2.67 -3.38
C SER A 74 13.13 3.76 -2.80
N ARG A 75 13.69 4.64 -3.64
CA ARG A 75 14.48 5.80 -3.21
C ARG A 75 13.73 6.74 -2.26
N HIS A 76 12.40 6.80 -2.35
CA HIS A 76 11.58 7.59 -1.42
C HIS A 76 11.51 6.96 -0.02
N LEU A 77 11.95 5.71 0.11
CA LEU A 77 12.01 4.94 1.35
C LEU A 77 13.46 4.71 1.82
N ALA A 78 14.40 5.51 1.30
CA ALA A 78 15.79 5.51 1.76
C ALA A 78 15.89 5.84 3.26
N ARG A 79 17.01 5.45 3.88
CA ARG A 79 17.29 5.75 5.29
C ARG A 79 17.20 7.26 5.54
N GLY A 80 16.56 7.65 6.64
CA GLY A 80 16.31 9.05 6.97
C GLY A 80 15.10 9.68 6.27
N SER A 81 14.42 8.96 5.37
CA SER A 81 13.15 9.44 4.80
C SER A 81 12.06 9.46 5.86
N TRP A 82 11.35 10.59 5.95
CA TRP A 82 10.14 10.70 6.76
C TRP A 82 9.08 9.69 6.30
N LEU A 83 9.01 9.39 4.99
CA LEU A 83 8.02 8.48 4.43
C LEU A 83 8.29 7.04 4.86
N ARG A 84 9.57 6.64 4.88
CA ARG A 84 10.00 5.35 5.44
C ARG A 84 9.57 5.24 6.90
N SER A 85 9.87 6.27 7.69
CA SER A 85 9.57 6.30 9.12
C SER A 85 8.06 6.24 9.36
N ALA A 86 7.26 6.99 8.60
CA ALA A 86 5.80 6.96 8.67
C ALA A 86 5.25 5.57 8.31
N PHE A 87 5.75 4.95 7.25
CA PHE A 87 5.30 3.61 6.84
C PHE A 87 5.61 2.57 7.92
N ALA A 88 6.80 2.61 8.51
CA ALA A 88 7.18 1.74 9.62
C ALA A 88 6.29 1.95 10.85
N THR A 89 6.10 3.19 11.28
CA THR A 89 5.25 3.54 12.43
C THR A 89 3.81 3.05 12.25
N HIS A 90 3.28 3.11 11.03
CA HIS A 90 1.93 2.64 10.73
C HIS A 90 1.87 1.15 10.35
N GLY A 91 2.96 0.38 10.42
CA GLY A 91 2.98 -1.05 10.12
C GLY A 91 2.63 -1.38 8.67
N ILE A 92 3.06 -0.54 7.73
CA ILE A 92 2.84 -0.72 6.29
C ILE A 92 3.96 -1.60 5.72
N ALA A 93 3.60 -2.78 5.21
CA ALA A 93 4.52 -3.62 4.47
C ALA A 93 4.67 -3.11 3.03
N VAL A 94 5.90 -3.11 2.52
CA VAL A 94 6.18 -2.71 1.14
C VAL A 94 6.70 -3.89 0.34
N VAL A 95 6.08 -4.11 -0.80
CA VAL A 95 6.51 -5.08 -1.80
C VAL A 95 7.08 -4.33 -2.98
N LEU A 96 8.33 -4.62 -3.35
CA LEU A 96 8.90 -4.07 -4.57
C LEU A 96 8.52 -4.95 -5.76
N VAL A 97 7.91 -4.33 -6.77
CA VAL A 97 7.58 -4.98 -8.04
C VAL A 97 8.45 -4.40 -9.16
N ASP A 98 8.88 -5.25 -10.07
CA ASP A 98 9.59 -4.81 -11.26
C ASP A 98 8.67 -4.38 -12.40
N ASP A 99 9.27 -4.00 -13.52
CA ASP A 99 8.58 -3.58 -14.75
C ASP A 99 7.77 -4.70 -15.42
N ARG A 100 8.00 -5.95 -15.02
CA ARG A 100 7.22 -7.14 -15.41
C ARG A 100 6.21 -7.54 -14.35
N THR A 101 5.96 -6.69 -13.35
CA THR A 101 5.04 -6.95 -12.23
C THR A 101 5.40 -8.18 -11.40
N THR A 102 6.68 -8.58 -11.43
CA THR A 102 7.20 -9.66 -10.61
C THR A 102 7.62 -9.12 -9.25
N VAL A 103 7.21 -9.79 -8.18
CA VAL A 103 7.63 -9.46 -6.81
C VAL A 103 9.11 -9.76 -6.64
N ARG A 104 9.89 -8.78 -6.18
CA ARG A 104 11.33 -8.92 -5.94
C ARG A 104 11.73 -8.96 -4.48
N SER A 105 11.04 -8.19 -3.65
CA SER A 105 11.29 -8.13 -2.20
C SER A 105 9.97 -7.88 -1.47
N LEU A 106 9.84 -8.46 -0.28
CA LEU A 106 8.84 -8.10 0.71
C LEU A 106 9.61 -7.55 1.92
N ASP A 107 9.63 -6.22 2.04
CA ASP A 107 10.23 -5.55 3.18
C ASP A 107 9.10 -5.09 4.11
N THR A 108 9.07 -5.66 5.31
CA THR A 108 8.37 -4.99 6.41
C THR A 108 9.31 -3.88 6.84
N ILE A 109 9.00 -2.64 6.46
CA ILE A 109 9.82 -1.49 6.85
C ILE A 109 9.74 -1.41 8.37
N THR A 110 10.82 -1.85 9.03
CA THR A 110 11.00 -1.77 10.48
C THR A 110 11.88 -0.56 10.80
#